data_AF-A0A232F7C9-F1
#
_entry.id   AF-A0A232F7C9-F1
#
_cell.length_a   1.000
_cell.length_b   1.000
_cell.length_c   1.000
_cell.angle_alpha   90.00
_cell.angle_beta   90.00
_cell.angle_gamma   90.00
#
_symmetry.space_group_name_H-M   'P 1'
#
loop_
_entity.id
_entity.type
_entity.pdbx_description
1 polymer ?
#
loop_
_entity_poly.entity_id
_entity_poly.type
_entity_poly.pdbx_seq_one_letter_code
_entity_poly.pdbx_strand_id
1 'polypeptide(L)'
;MSSDEENDELTSLEDIRDNIMNQPKGDRMQVSAWEDDDEGIDEARNAKDPMQRAILEAAENGDVEKVKSFHALDPALIECVDKDGYTPLHRACYGNHTKVVEFLLEAGAKIDAKTQDDWQPLHSACCWNNVDCAAILVQHGADVNAKSKGDQTPLHLVSASSHNYPCLQLLLLNPDMDPSVKNISGDTAYDIAKRTGMYYPIFEITEPCLNQI
;
A
#
# COMPACT_ATOMS: atom_id res chain seq x y z
N MET A 1 -23.43 -55.49 5.12
CA MET A 1 -22.55 -54.93 4.08
C MET A 1 -23.25 -53.65 3.65
N SER A 2 -23.11 -52.53 4.37
CA SER A 2 -21.96 -51.61 4.37
C SER A 2 -21.61 -51.19 2.95
N SER A 3 -22.19 -50.05 2.58
CA SER A 3 -21.66 -49.10 1.60
C SER A 3 -22.40 -47.81 1.89
N ASP A 4 -21.92 -47.11 2.92
CA ASP A 4 -22.16 -45.69 3.08
C ASP A 4 -21.54 -45.03 1.84
N GLU A 5 -22.39 -44.65 0.89
CA GLU A 5 -22.00 -43.75 -0.20
C GLU A 5 -21.88 -42.36 0.43
N GLU A 6 -20.64 -41.99 0.75
CA GLU A 6 -20.26 -40.61 1.07
C GLU A 6 -20.70 -39.73 -0.09
N ASN A 7 -21.74 -38.95 0.16
CA ASN A 7 -22.21 -37.86 -0.67
C ASN A 7 -21.14 -36.77 -0.66
N ASP A 8 -20.11 -36.91 -1.51
CA ASP A 8 -19.18 -35.85 -1.87
C ASP A 8 -19.94 -34.80 -2.69
N GLU A 9 -20.73 -34.00 -1.96
CA GLU A 9 -21.34 -32.79 -2.45
C GLU A 9 -20.20 -31.81 -2.74
N LEU A 10 -19.69 -31.86 -3.97
CA LEU A 10 -18.82 -30.86 -4.57
C LEU A 10 -19.53 -29.51 -4.49
N THR A 11 -19.33 -28.79 -3.39
CA THR A 11 -19.73 -27.40 -3.25
C THR A 11 -19.16 -26.64 -4.44
N SER A 12 -20.02 -26.07 -5.28
CA SER A 12 -19.57 -25.26 -6.41
C SER A 12 -18.65 -24.14 -5.89
N LEU A 13 -17.68 -23.68 -6.69
CA LEU A 13 -16.91 -22.48 -6.36
C LEU A 13 -17.82 -21.27 -6.13
N GLU A 14 -19.02 -21.25 -6.74
CA GLU A 14 -20.07 -20.29 -6.42
C GLU A 14 -20.65 -20.50 -5.02
N ASP A 15 -20.87 -21.75 -4.60
CA ASP A 15 -21.39 -22.07 -3.26
C ASP A 15 -20.35 -21.76 -2.18
N ILE A 16 -19.06 -22.03 -2.44
CA ILE A 16 -17.97 -21.66 -1.52
C ILE A 16 -17.86 -20.15 -1.41
N ARG A 17 -17.94 -19.43 -2.55
CA ARG A 17 -17.95 -17.96 -2.57
C ARG A 17 -19.14 -17.42 -1.79
N ASP A 18 -20.34 -17.93 -2.01
CA ASP A 18 -21.55 -17.46 -1.33
C ASP A 18 -21.56 -17.81 0.15
N ASN A 19 -20.96 -18.95 0.54
CA ASN A 19 -20.82 -19.33 1.95
C ASN A 19 -19.78 -18.46 2.67
N ILE A 20 -18.67 -18.11 2.01
CA ILE A 20 -17.70 -17.11 2.49
C ILE A 20 -18.37 -15.72 2.58
N MET A 21 -19.23 -15.39 1.61
CA MET A 21 -19.95 -14.11 1.53
C MET A 21 -21.18 -14.03 2.45
N ASN A 22 -21.60 -15.13 3.07
CA ASN A 22 -22.72 -15.19 4.03
C ASN A 22 -22.28 -15.42 5.49
N GLN A 23 -20.99 -15.60 5.77
CA GLN A 23 -20.49 -15.57 7.16
C GLN A 23 -20.65 -14.17 7.78
N PRO A 24 -21.00 -14.07 9.08
CA PRO A 24 -21.04 -12.79 9.79
C PRO A 24 -19.66 -12.13 9.70
N LYS A 25 -19.66 -10.83 9.41
CA LYS A 25 -18.49 -10.01 8.99
C LYS A 25 -17.24 -10.09 9.89
N GLY A 26 -17.33 -10.65 11.10
CA GLY A 26 -16.21 -10.79 12.04
C GLY A 26 -15.18 -11.87 11.71
N ASP A 27 -15.54 -12.89 10.93
CA ASP A 27 -14.67 -14.06 10.69
C ASP A 27 -14.01 -14.08 9.30
N ARG A 28 -14.30 -13.08 8.45
CA ARG A 28 -13.52 -12.88 7.22
C ARG A 28 -12.15 -12.34 7.60
N MET A 29 -11.11 -13.09 7.22
CA MET A 29 -9.69 -12.74 7.32
C MET A 29 -9.50 -11.22 7.25
N GLN A 30 -9.14 -10.62 8.39
CA GLN A 30 -9.21 -9.18 8.65
C GLN A 30 -8.51 -8.36 7.57
N VAL A 31 -9.33 -7.80 6.67
CA VAL A 31 -9.06 -6.55 5.95
C VAL A 31 -9.76 -5.43 6.73
N SER A 32 -9.55 -5.37 8.04
CA SER A 32 -10.33 -4.54 8.97
C SER A 32 -9.86 -3.07 9.00
N ALA A 33 -9.61 -2.46 7.86
CA ALA A 33 -9.20 -1.05 7.84
C ALA A 33 -9.83 -0.17 6.75
N TRP A 34 -10.62 -0.70 5.80
CA TRP A 34 -11.04 0.14 4.67
C TRP A 34 -12.47 0.00 4.18
N GLU A 35 -13.30 -0.88 4.74
CA GLU A 35 -14.73 -0.92 4.41
C GLU A 35 -15.57 -1.19 5.65
N ASP A 36 -16.01 -0.09 6.29
CA ASP A 36 -17.28 0.10 7.01
C ASP A 36 -17.08 1.14 8.12
N ASP A 37 -17.24 2.43 7.79
CA ASP A 37 -17.76 3.48 8.68
C ASP A 37 -18.12 4.71 7.81
N ASP A 38 -19.11 4.57 6.91
CA ASP A 38 -19.71 5.72 6.18
C ASP A 38 -20.62 6.59 7.11
N GLU A 39 -20.30 6.62 8.40
CA GLU A 39 -20.91 7.48 9.43
C GLU A 39 -19.80 8.02 10.37
N GLY A 40 -18.90 8.87 9.86
CA GLY A 40 -18.13 9.83 10.68
C GLY A 40 -16.58 9.76 10.71
N ILE A 41 -15.91 9.25 9.66
CA ILE A 41 -14.44 8.97 9.69
C ILE A 41 -13.50 10.21 9.72
N ASP A 42 -13.95 11.44 9.43
CA ASP A 42 -13.00 12.56 9.21
C ASP A 42 -12.43 13.24 10.47
N GLU A 43 -13.03 13.06 11.66
CA GLU A 43 -12.56 13.75 12.87
C GLU A 43 -11.45 12.99 13.62
N ALA A 44 -11.34 11.67 13.38
CA ALA A 44 -10.44 10.81 14.12
C ALA A 44 -9.00 10.79 13.59
N ARG A 45 -8.78 10.95 12.28
CA ARG A 45 -7.45 10.93 11.62
C ARG A 45 -6.65 12.23 11.76
N ASN A 46 -7.14 13.20 12.54
CA ASN A 46 -6.71 14.59 12.44
C ASN A 46 -5.39 14.94 13.19
N ALA A 47 -4.46 15.65 12.55
CA ALA A 47 -3.30 16.27 13.20
C ALA A 47 -3.71 17.19 14.37
N LYS A 48 -2.85 17.33 15.38
CA LYS A 48 -3.16 18.07 16.62
C LYS A 48 -3.38 19.57 16.40
N ASP A 49 -2.76 20.14 15.37
CA ASP A 49 -2.79 21.56 15.03
C ASP A 49 -3.64 21.79 13.76
N PRO A 50 -4.60 22.74 13.76
CA PRO A 50 -5.38 23.10 12.58
C PRO A 50 -4.55 23.39 11.32
N MET A 51 -3.34 23.95 11.47
CA MET A 51 -2.47 24.27 10.35
C MET A 51 -1.77 23.03 9.78
N GLN A 52 -1.34 22.11 10.65
CA GLN A 52 -0.80 20.81 10.24
C GLN A 52 -1.88 19.97 9.53
N ARG A 53 -3.12 20.02 10.03
CA ARG A 53 -4.27 19.41 9.36
C ARG A 53 -4.46 19.97 7.95
N ALA A 54 -4.44 21.29 7.81
CA ALA A 54 -4.75 21.94 6.54
C ALA A 54 -3.74 21.60 5.44
N ILE A 55 -2.44 21.46 5.77
CA ILE A 55 -1.44 21.04 4.78
C ILE A 55 -1.58 19.56 4.40
N LEU A 56 -1.91 18.68 5.36
CA LEU A 56 -2.16 17.25 5.10
C LEU A 56 -3.37 17.07 4.17
N GLU A 57 -4.47 17.79 4.45
CA GLU A 57 -5.68 17.79 3.62
C GLU A 57 -5.42 18.41 2.24
N ALA A 58 -4.63 19.48 2.16
CA ALA A 58 -4.24 20.07 0.89
C ALA A 58 -3.40 19.09 0.05
N ALA A 59 -2.49 18.33 0.68
CA ALA A 59 -1.70 17.32 0.01
C ALA A 59 -2.54 16.14 -0.46
N GLU A 60 -3.50 15.68 0.36
CA GLU A 60 -4.45 14.61 0.02
C GLU A 60 -5.41 14.99 -1.12
N ASN A 61 -5.76 16.28 -1.24
CA ASN A 61 -6.61 16.79 -2.32
C ASN A 61 -5.84 17.27 -3.57
N GLY A 62 -4.51 17.24 -3.52
CA GLY A 62 -3.66 17.66 -4.65
C GLY A 62 -3.58 19.17 -4.85
N ASP A 63 -3.92 19.97 -3.84
CA ASP A 63 -3.90 21.43 -3.89
C ASP A 63 -2.47 21.96 -3.70
N VAL A 64 -1.69 21.90 -4.79
CA VAL A 64 -0.28 22.32 -4.84
C VAL A 64 -0.08 23.76 -4.35
N GLU A 65 -1.01 24.68 -4.69
CA GLU A 65 -0.87 26.09 -4.34
C GLU A 65 -1.07 26.31 -2.84
N LYS A 66 -2.02 25.60 -2.21
CA LYS A 66 -2.13 25.61 -0.75
C LYS A 66 -0.89 25.01 -0.08
N VAL A 67 -0.40 23.87 -0.55
CA VAL A 67 0.81 23.23 0.01
C VAL A 67 2.02 24.18 -0.07
N LYS A 68 2.21 24.86 -1.20
CA LYS A 68 3.24 25.90 -1.35
C LYS A 68 3.04 27.07 -0.39
N SER A 69 1.79 27.53 -0.23
CA SER A 69 1.47 28.65 0.67
C SER A 69 1.77 28.30 2.14
N PHE A 70 1.46 27.07 2.55
CA PHE A 70 1.74 26.58 3.90
C PHE A 70 3.25 26.42 4.11
N HIS A 71 3.97 25.85 3.14
CA HIS A 71 5.44 25.76 3.20
C HIS A 71 6.11 27.14 3.29
N ALA A 72 5.60 28.14 2.57
CA ALA A 72 6.13 29.51 2.63
C ALA A 72 5.87 30.18 3.99
N LEU A 73 4.80 29.80 4.69
CA LEU A 73 4.47 30.30 6.02
C LEU A 73 5.33 29.63 7.10
N ASP A 74 5.46 28.32 7.03
CA ASP A 74 6.32 27.52 7.92
C ASP A 74 6.88 26.30 7.18
N PRO A 75 8.18 26.29 6.85
CA PRO A 75 8.82 25.17 6.17
C PRO A 75 8.74 23.85 6.93
N ALA A 76 8.59 23.86 8.26
CA ALA A 76 8.50 22.64 9.06
C ALA A 76 7.19 21.86 8.81
N LEU A 77 6.18 22.50 8.22
CA LEU A 77 4.88 21.87 7.96
C LEU A 77 4.96 20.72 6.94
N ILE A 78 5.96 20.69 6.05
CA ILE A 78 6.09 19.59 5.07
C ILE A 78 6.42 18.25 5.74
N GLU A 79 6.92 18.28 6.97
CA GLU A 79 7.26 17.12 7.80
C GLU A 79 6.25 16.90 8.93
N CYS A 80 5.12 17.62 8.95
CA CYS A 80 4.10 17.39 9.97
C CYS A 80 3.49 15.99 9.80
N VAL A 81 2.93 15.45 10.88
CA VAL A 81 2.31 14.13 10.86
C VAL A 81 0.91 14.18 11.45
N ASP A 82 0.03 13.32 10.94
CA ASP A 82 -1.24 13.04 11.59
C ASP A 82 -1.09 12.09 12.79
N LYS A 83 -2.22 11.61 13.34
CA LYS A 83 -2.21 10.71 14.50
C LYS A 83 -1.60 9.34 14.21
N ASP A 84 -1.59 8.92 12.95
CA ASP A 84 -1.09 7.62 12.51
C ASP A 84 0.35 7.73 11.95
N GLY A 85 0.91 8.95 11.92
CA GLY A 85 2.27 9.22 11.47
C GLY A 85 2.40 9.55 9.98
N TYR A 86 1.30 9.79 9.26
CA TYR A 86 1.36 10.13 7.83
C TYR A 86 1.77 11.58 7.63
N THR A 87 2.78 11.78 6.78
CA THR A 87 3.23 13.10 6.34
C THR A 87 2.44 13.60 5.13
N PRO A 88 2.52 14.90 4.77
CA PRO A 88 1.98 15.41 3.51
C PRO A 88 2.43 14.60 2.29
N LEU A 89 3.67 14.08 2.31
CA LEU A 89 4.19 13.25 1.22
C LEU A 89 3.44 11.92 1.11
N HIS A 90 3.12 11.26 2.23
CA HIS A 90 2.28 10.06 2.20
C HIS A 90 0.88 10.35 1.67
N ARG A 91 0.26 11.46 2.12
CA ARG A 91 -1.08 11.88 1.71
C ARG A 91 -1.16 12.22 0.22
N ALA A 92 -0.15 12.91 -0.31
CA ALA A 92 -0.03 13.16 -1.74
C ALA A 92 0.14 11.85 -2.55
N CYS A 93 0.91 10.89 -2.02
CA CYS A 93 1.08 9.58 -2.65
C CYS A 93 -0.20 8.73 -2.61
N TYR A 94 -1.03 8.88 -1.57
CA TYR A 94 -2.35 8.24 -1.46
C TYR A 94 -3.34 8.77 -2.53
N GLY A 95 -3.31 10.06 -2.83
CA GLY A 95 -4.17 10.68 -3.86
C GLY A 95 -3.63 10.67 -5.29
N ASN A 96 -2.48 10.01 -5.55
CA ASN A 96 -1.74 10.08 -6.83
C ASN A 96 -1.42 11.52 -7.31
N HIS A 97 -1.14 12.43 -6.38
CA HIS A 97 -0.92 13.85 -6.69
C HIS A 97 0.55 14.16 -7.00
N THR A 98 0.99 13.74 -8.19
CA THR A 98 2.38 13.87 -8.66
C THR A 98 2.99 15.24 -8.48
N LYS A 99 2.27 16.32 -8.82
CA LYS A 99 2.75 17.70 -8.66
C LYS A 99 3.01 18.09 -7.20
N VAL A 100 2.21 17.56 -6.26
CA VAL A 100 2.43 17.78 -4.82
C VAL A 100 3.63 16.96 -4.37
N VAL A 101 3.73 15.70 -4.82
CA VAL A 101 4.88 14.83 -4.52
C VAL A 101 6.20 15.46 -4.98
N GLU A 102 6.28 15.91 -6.23
CA GLU A 102 7.46 16.60 -6.77
C GLU A 102 7.82 17.82 -5.93
N PHE A 103 6.84 18.70 -5.66
CA PHE A 103 7.07 19.88 -4.83
C PHE A 103 7.58 19.53 -3.43
N LEU A 104 6.99 18.56 -2.76
CA LEU A 104 7.39 18.15 -1.42
C LEU A 104 8.82 17.58 -1.41
N LEU A 105 9.17 16.75 -2.38
CA LEU A 105 10.53 16.21 -2.52
C LEU A 105 11.56 17.31 -2.81
N GLU A 106 11.23 18.27 -3.70
CA GLU A 106 12.06 19.44 -3.97
C GLU A 106 12.22 20.37 -2.75
N ALA A 107 11.17 20.48 -1.93
CA ALA A 107 11.17 21.23 -0.67
C ALA A 107 11.94 20.51 0.46
N GLY A 108 12.46 19.31 0.22
CA GLY A 108 13.27 18.55 1.17
C GLY A 108 12.47 17.64 2.10
N ALA A 109 11.25 17.27 1.72
CA ALA A 109 10.49 16.27 2.47
C ALA A 109 11.22 14.92 2.48
N LYS A 110 11.17 14.21 3.61
CA LYS A 110 11.84 12.92 3.76
C LYS A 110 11.13 11.83 2.98
N ILE A 111 11.83 11.31 1.98
CA ILE A 111 11.34 10.22 1.14
C ILE A 111 11.17 8.89 1.89
N ASP A 112 11.87 8.73 3.01
CA ASP A 112 11.89 7.55 3.88
C ASP A 112 11.13 7.76 5.20
N ALA A 113 10.34 8.83 5.32
CA ALA A 113 9.52 9.11 6.49
C ALA A 113 8.64 7.91 6.84
N LYS A 114 8.51 7.60 8.13
CA LYS A 114 7.81 6.40 8.61
C LYS A 114 6.55 6.75 9.39
N THR A 115 5.45 6.09 9.06
CA THR A 115 4.22 6.08 9.88
C THR A 115 4.41 5.22 11.14
N GLN A 116 3.37 5.11 11.97
CA GLN A 116 3.39 4.21 13.15
C GLN A 116 3.52 2.72 12.82
N ASP A 117 3.20 2.34 11.57
CA ASP A 117 3.37 0.98 11.05
C ASP A 117 4.63 0.85 10.19
N ASP A 118 5.56 1.80 10.30
CA ASP A 118 6.78 1.91 9.50
C ASP A 118 6.52 1.98 7.98
N TRP A 119 5.33 2.42 7.57
CA TRP A 119 5.07 2.66 6.15
C TRP A 119 5.86 3.88 5.71
N GLN A 120 6.49 3.76 4.54
CA GLN A 120 7.08 4.86 3.82
C GLN A 120 6.13 5.36 2.72
N PRO A 121 6.34 6.56 2.16
CA PRO A 121 5.52 7.07 1.06
C PRO A 121 5.36 6.08 -0.11
N LEU A 122 6.41 5.29 -0.41
CA LEU A 122 6.35 4.26 -1.45
C LEU A 122 5.36 3.14 -1.11
N HIS A 123 5.25 2.73 0.17
CA HIS A 123 4.24 1.78 0.60
C HIS A 123 2.83 2.31 0.32
N SER A 124 2.57 3.59 0.63
CA SER A 124 1.29 4.22 0.33
C SER A 124 1.01 4.25 -1.17
N ALA A 125 1.96 4.72 -1.99
CA ALA A 125 1.78 4.74 -3.44
C ALA A 125 1.51 3.34 -4.02
N CYS A 126 2.25 2.33 -3.56
CA CYS A 126 2.11 0.95 -4.02
C CYS A 126 0.82 0.28 -3.55
N CYS A 127 0.41 0.47 -2.30
CA CYS A 127 -0.83 -0.09 -1.74
C CYS A 127 -2.07 0.35 -2.54
N TRP A 128 -2.07 1.60 -3.02
CA TRP A 128 -3.17 2.19 -3.80
C TRP A 128 -2.96 2.15 -5.31
N ASN A 129 -1.85 1.54 -5.76
CA ASN A 129 -1.44 1.47 -7.16
C ASN A 129 -1.34 2.84 -7.88
N ASN A 130 -0.83 3.82 -7.15
CA ASN A 130 -0.55 5.15 -7.66
C ASN A 130 0.83 5.15 -8.32
N VAL A 131 0.89 4.55 -9.53
CA VAL A 131 2.14 4.28 -10.25
C VAL A 131 2.93 5.53 -10.57
N ASP A 132 2.27 6.64 -10.88
CA ASP A 132 2.97 7.88 -11.23
C ASP A 132 3.73 8.42 -10.03
N CYS A 133 3.09 8.45 -8.84
CA CYS A 133 3.76 8.79 -7.59
C CYS A 133 4.85 7.77 -7.21
N ALA A 134 4.59 6.46 -7.37
CA ALA A 134 5.60 5.43 -7.11
C ALA A 134 6.83 5.61 -8.01
N ALA A 135 6.63 5.95 -9.29
CA ALA A 135 7.71 6.21 -10.23
C ALA A 135 8.56 7.41 -9.81
N ILE A 136 7.92 8.51 -9.41
CA ILE A 136 8.63 9.69 -8.91
C ILE A 136 9.44 9.34 -7.66
N LEU A 137 8.85 8.64 -6.69
CA LEU A 137 9.55 8.22 -5.48
C LEU A 137 10.76 7.34 -5.79
N VAL A 138 10.61 6.35 -6.67
CA VAL A 138 11.72 5.48 -7.09
C VAL A 138 12.81 6.27 -7.82
N GLN A 139 12.44 7.21 -8.69
CA GLN A 139 13.40 8.08 -9.37
C GLN A 139 14.18 8.96 -8.39
N HIS A 140 13.56 9.38 -7.29
CA HIS A 140 14.20 10.13 -6.21
C HIS A 140 14.94 9.26 -5.20
N GLY A 141 15.06 7.94 -5.44
CA GLY A 141 15.85 7.03 -4.62
C GLY A 141 15.13 6.45 -3.41
N ALA A 142 13.80 6.32 -3.46
CA ALA A 142 13.05 5.57 -2.46
C ALA A 142 13.51 4.11 -2.41
N ASP A 143 13.65 3.55 -1.20
CA ASP A 143 14.01 2.15 -1.00
C ASP A 143 12.84 1.25 -1.39
N VAL A 144 13.00 0.53 -2.50
CA VAL A 144 11.98 -0.38 -3.05
C VAL A 144 11.78 -1.65 -2.22
N ASN A 145 12.72 -1.97 -1.33
CA ASN A 145 12.66 -3.11 -0.41
C ASN A 145 12.39 -2.69 1.03
N ALA A 146 12.01 -1.43 1.26
CA ALA A 146 11.73 -0.92 2.60
C ALA A 146 10.70 -1.81 3.30
N LYS A 147 10.91 -2.05 4.59
CA LYS A 147 10.05 -2.91 5.40
C LYS A 147 9.18 -2.08 6.33
N SER A 148 7.87 -2.34 6.27
CA SER A 148 6.92 -1.95 7.31
C SER A 148 7.10 -2.80 8.58
N LYS A 149 6.32 -2.50 9.62
CA LYS A 149 6.36 -3.18 10.93
C LYS A 149 6.04 -4.68 10.86
N GLY A 150 5.31 -5.11 9.82
CA GLY A 150 5.03 -6.53 9.54
C GLY A 150 6.05 -7.18 8.59
N ASP A 151 7.21 -6.55 8.38
CA ASP A 151 8.19 -6.88 7.35
C ASP A 151 7.62 -6.93 5.92
N GLN A 152 6.45 -6.31 5.69
CA GLN A 152 5.88 -6.20 4.35
C GLN A 152 6.66 -5.12 3.58
N THR A 153 7.15 -5.48 2.40
CA THR A 153 7.72 -4.53 1.43
C THR A 153 6.64 -3.96 0.52
N PRO A 154 6.91 -2.88 -0.24
CA PRO A 154 6.00 -2.41 -1.28
C PRO A 154 5.55 -3.53 -2.24
N LEU A 155 6.45 -4.47 -2.55
CA LEU A 155 6.15 -5.62 -3.40
C LEU A 155 5.13 -6.58 -2.76
N HIS A 156 5.21 -6.82 -1.45
CA HIS A 156 4.22 -7.65 -0.76
C HIS A 156 2.83 -7.01 -0.82
N LEU A 157 2.75 -5.68 -0.64
CA LEU A 157 1.47 -4.94 -0.67
C LEU A 157 0.80 -5.02 -2.04
N VAL A 158 1.54 -4.80 -3.13
CA VAL A 158 0.98 -4.92 -4.50
C VAL A 158 0.59 -6.35 -4.84
N SER A 159 1.24 -7.34 -4.23
CA SER A 159 0.97 -8.77 -4.47
C SER A 159 -0.25 -9.28 -3.71
N ALA A 160 -0.59 -8.64 -2.60
CA ALA A 160 -1.81 -8.91 -1.84
C ALA A 160 -3.07 -8.32 -2.51
N SER A 161 -2.89 -7.25 -3.29
CA SER A 161 -3.98 -6.50 -3.91
C SER A 161 -4.31 -7.03 -5.33
N SER A 162 -5.49 -6.71 -5.85
CA SER A 162 -6.09 -7.33 -7.06
C SER A 162 -5.49 -6.90 -8.42
N HIS A 163 -6.12 -7.34 -9.51
CA HIS A 163 -5.51 -7.59 -10.82
C HIS A 163 -4.77 -6.40 -11.50
N ASN A 164 -3.50 -6.64 -11.81
CA ASN A 164 -2.69 -5.98 -12.86
C ASN A 164 -2.25 -4.55 -12.52
N TYR A 165 -1.53 -4.42 -11.42
CA TYR A 165 -1.00 -3.14 -10.97
C TYR A 165 0.26 -2.72 -11.70
N PRO A 166 0.26 -1.56 -12.40
CA PRO A 166 1.48 -0.96 -12.92
C PRO A 166 2.56 -0.77 -11.85
N CYS A 167 2.20 -0.59 -10.57
CA CYS A 167 3.17 -0.61 -9.47
C CYS A 167 3.92 -1.94 -9.34
N LEU A 168 3.27 -3.10 -9.55
CA LEU A 168 3.94 -4.41 -9.55
C LEU A 168 5.00 -4.47 -10.65
N GLN A 169 4.66 -4.01 -11.86
CA GLN A 169 5.60 -3.97 -12.99
C GLN A 169 6.76 -3.00 -12.70
N LEU A 170 6.46 -1.81 -12.18
CA LEU A 170 7.45 -0.80 -11.85
C LEU A 170 8.47 -1.32 -10.83
N LEU A 171 8.00 -2.02 -9.79
CA LEU A 171 8.84 -2.61 -8.76
C LEU A 171 9.69 -3.77 -9.32
N LEU A 172 9.08 -4.72 -10.04
CA LEU A 172 9.81 -5.88 -10.58
C LEU A 172 10.80 -5.51 -11.70
N LEU A 173 10.60 -4.39 -12.38
CA LEU A 173 11.54 -3.87 -13.38
C LEU A 173 12.68 -3.05 -12.75
N ASN A 174 12.60 -2.72 -11.45
CA ASN A 174 13.68 -2.04 -10.77
C ASN A 174 14.82 -3.04 -10.46
N PRO A 175 16.06 -2.77 -10.88
CA PRO A 175 17.19 -3.69 -10.66
C PRO A 175 17.52 -3.93 -9.18
N ASP A 176 17.17 -2.99 -8.30
CA ASP A 176 17.45 -3.09 -6.86
C ASP A 176 16.36 -3.87 -6.12
N MET A 177 15.25 -4.24 -6.77
CA MET A 177 14.15 -4.99 -6.17
C MET A 177 14.56 -6.44 -5.86
N ASP A 178 14.37 -6.84 -4.61
CA ASP A 178 14.55 -8.22 -4.16
C ASP A 178 13.18 -8.85 -3.82
N PRO A 179 12.60 -9.66 -4.72
CA PRO A 179 11.33 -10.32 -4.45
C PRO A 179 11.46 -11.57 -3.57
N SER A 180 12.68 -11.96 -3.19
CA SER A 180 12.92 -13.07 -2.26
C SER A 180 12.75 -12.67 -0.79
N VAL A 181 12.63 -11.36 -0.53
CA VAL A 181 12.39 -10.83 0.82
C VAL A 181 11.14 -11.46 1.41
N LYS A 182 11.27 -11.94 2.64
CA LYS A 182 10.18 -12.52 3.43
C LYS A 182 9.64 -11.52 4.44
N ASN A 183 8.33 -11.55 4.61
CA ASN A 183 7.64 -10.85 5.67
C ASN A 183 7.71 -11.60 7.02
N ILE A 184 7.04 -11.07 8.05
CA ILE A 184 7.03 -11.66 9.40
C ILE A 184 6.43 -13.07 9.46
N SER A 185 5.53 -13.41 8.53
CA SER A 185 4.93 -14.74 8.40
C SER A 185 5.83 -15.72 7.66
N GLY A 186 6.94 -15.26 7.10
CA GLY A 186 7.85 -16.07 6.29
C GLY A 186 7.44 -16.18 4.82
N ASP A 187 6.41 -15.45 4.40
CA ASP A 187 5.92 -15.42 3.02
C ASP A 187 6.73 -14.41 2.20
N THR A 188 7.10 -14.80 0.98
CA THR A 188 7.54 -13.85 -0.06
C THR A 188 6.34 -13.16 -0.71
N ALA A 189 6.59 -12.12 -1.50
CA ALA A 189 5.55 -11.51 -2.34
C ALA A 189 4.86 -12.53 -3.26
N TYR A 190 5.62 -13.49 -3.80
CA TYR A 190 5.08 -14.58 -4.62
C TYR A 190 4.18 -15.52 -3.81
N ASP A 191 4.59 -15.90 -2.59
CA ASP A 191 3.79 -16.77 -1.71
C ASP A 191 2.44 -16.13 -1.36
N ILE A 192 2.43 -14.81 -1.09
CA ILE A 192 1.21 -14.04 -0.90
C ILE A 192 0.34 -14.11 -2.15
N ALA A 193 0.90 -13.77 -3.31
CA ALA A 193 0.18 -13.75 -4.58
C ALA A 193 -0.47 -15.10 -4.91
N LYS A 194 0.26 -16.20 -4.63
CA LYS A 194 -0.24 -17.56 -4.81
C LYS A 194 -1.38 -17.89 -3.86
N ARG A 195 -1.25 -17.55 -2.56
CA ARG A 195 -2.26 -17.82 -1.54
C ARG A 195 -3.55 -17.02 -1.75
N THR A 196 -3.43 -15.78 -2.23
CA THR A 196 -4.59 -14.92 -2.52
C THR A 196 -5.28 -15.25 -3.84
N GLY A 197 -4.75 -16.22 -4.61
CA GLY A 197 -5.24 -16.54 -5.96
C GLY A 197 -4.90 -15.47 -6.99
N MET A 198 -4.07 -14.49 -6.62
CA MET A 198 -3.61 -13.39 -7.46
C MET A 198 -2.34 -13.81 -8.20
N TYR A 199 -2.43 -14.88 -8.98
CA TYR A 199 -1.30 -15.40 -9.72
C TYR A 199 -0.94 -14.50 -10.92
N TYR A 200 0.30 -14.02 -10.97
CA TYR A 200 0.79 -13.22 -12.09
C TYR A 200 1.90 -13.96 -12.87
N PRO A 201 1.76 -14.14 -14.19
CA PRO A 201 2.83 -14.68 -15.04
C PRO A 201 4.13 -13.89 -14.96
N ILE A 202 4.10 -12.61 -14.57
CA ILE A 202 5.30 -11.79 -14.42
C ILE A 202 6.24 -12.28 -13.31
N PHE A 203 5.70 -13.00 -12.30
CA PHE A 203 6.54 -13.68 -11.30
C PHE A 203 7.34 -14.85 -11.92
N GLU A 204 6.77 -15.56 -12.90
CA GLU A 204 7.48 -16.62 -13.62
C GLU A 204 8.49 -16.08 -14.64
N ILE A 205 8.23 -14.91 -15.23
CA ILE A 205 9.17 -14.26 -16.15
C ILE A 205 10.40 -13.75 -15.38
N THR A 206 10.23 -13.41 -14.10
CA THR A 206 11.32 -12.96 -13.22
C THR A 206 12.02 -14.11 -12.50
N GLU A 207 11.37 -15.26 -12.25
CA GLU A 207 11.99 -16.46 -11.63
C GLU A 207 13.38 -16.85 -12.16
N PRO A 208 13.66 -16.85 -13.49
CA PRO A 208 14.98 -17.16 -14.02
C PRO A 208 16.07 -16.15 -13.61
N CYS A 209 15.68 -14.89 -13.35
CA CYS A 209 16.58 -13.87 -12.80
C CYS A 209 16.71 -13.98 -11.28
N LEU A 210 15.70 -14.51 -10.59
CA LEU A 210 15.66 -14.66 -9.13
C LEU A 210 16.44 -15.87 -8.62
N ASN A 211 16.54 -16.93 -9.43
CA ASN A 211 17.27 -18.16 -9.09
C ASN A 211 18.74 -18.17 -9.55
N GLN A 212 19.32 -17.02 -9.94
CA GLN A 212 20.70 -16.92 -10.46
C GLN A 212 21.68 -16.13 -9.59
N ILE A 213 21.39 -15.89 -8.30
CA ILE A 213 22.33 -15.27 -7.35
C ILE A 213 22.77 -16.28 -6.29
#